data_AF-A0A257TDI5-F1
#
_entry.id   AF-A0A257TDI5-F1
#
_cell.length_a   1.000
_cell.length_b   1.000
_cell.length_c   1.000
_cell.angle_alpha   90.00
_cell.angle_beta   90.00
_cell.angle_gamma   90.00
#
_symmetry.space_group_name_H-M   'P 1'
#
loop_
_entity.id
_entity.type
_entity.pdbx_description
1 polymer ?
#
loop_
_entity_poly.entity_id
_entity_poly.type
_entity_poly.pdbx_seq_one_letter_code
_entity_poly.pdbx_strand_id
1 'polypeptide(L)'
;MTTLTQKDPVTPGQVKQITRVAQDAVEKAIADYSLAKDSAQRIHGNPNWATRIREATILVLAELANPQEYKDEEVKSTYGYLSGYTKPKDVAWQSNQLRVLFPGVGFHDEKAAQMAVPEGAEGLFVIPTWQSFAKLHGVSTYASCVEIVLAKLSETRKGNFYNYCSDNELTDANFRETFRETSWKKEAMAQIAELQKGYDLLVIPAQFGLVHRGRSVRRARAVIGGVGFVLGAFEIGIMLLLHPERLTNNDDLWIDCGGDEYMTSGESEFSHAPYFVFSDGEVKFDTRWVDVAGSFYGSASASFPQ
;
A
#
# COMPACT_ATOMS: atom_id res chain seq x y z
N MET A 1 21.28 15.95 -2.97
CA MET A 1 20.56 15.21 -4.01
C MET A 1 20.95 13.76 -3.88
N THR A 2 20.17 12.99 -3.13
CA THR A 2 20.35 11.54 -3.03
C THR A 2 19.20 10.96 -3.82
N THR A 3 19.50 10.51 -5.03
CA THR A 3 18.56 9.79 -5.89
C THR A 3 18.34 8.43 -5.23
N LEU A 4 17.27 8.29 -4.45
CA LEU A 4 16.81 6.99 -3.95
C LEU A 4 15.92 6.39 -5.04
N THR A 5 16.55 5.96 -6.13
CA THR A 5 15.91 5.20 -7.21
C THR A 5 16.30 3.75 -7.05
N GLN A 6 15.31 2.85 -7.06
CA GLN A 6 15.45 1.40 -7.02
C GLN A 6 16.10 0.86 -5.74
N LYS A 7 15.71 -0.36 -5.33
CA LYS A 7 16.56 -1.16 -4.44
C LYS A 7 17.96 -1.13 -5.04
N ASP A 8 18.95 -0.58 -4.32
CA ASP A 8 20.35 -0.72 -4.72
C ASP A 8 20.54 -2.19 -5.07
N PRO A 9 20.97 -2.50 -6.31
CA PRO A 9 21.15 -3.88 -6.71
C PRO A 9 22.12 -4.55 -5.74
N VAL A 10 21.84 -5.82 -5.43
CA VAL A 10 22.68 -6.58 -4.50
C VAL A 10 24.15 -6.41 -4.87
N THR A 11 24.96 -5.93 -3.93
CA THR A 11 26.37 -5.66 -4.22
C THR A 11 27.11 -6.98 -4.44
N PRO A 12 28.20 -7.01 -5.23
CA PRO A 12 29.02 -8.21 -5.37
C PRO A 12 29.52 -8.76 -4.02
N GLY A 13 29.78 -7.88 -3.05
CA GLY A 13 30.16 -8.25 -1.69
C GLY A 13 29.03 -8.98 -0.94
N GLN A 14 27.80 -8.49 -1.02
CA GLN A 14 26.63 -9.15 -0.42
C GLN A 14 26.35 -10.50 -1.08
N VAL A 15 26.41 -10.60 -2.42
CA VAL A 15 26.26 -11.88 -3.13
C VAL A 15 27.31 -12.88 -2.65
N LYS A 16 28.57 -12.44 -2.56
CA LYS A 16 29.67 -13.30 -2.12
C LYS A 16 29.46 -13.79 -0.68
N GLN A 17 29.02 -12.91 0.21
CA GLN A 17 28.78 -13.27 1.61
C GLN A 17 27.60 -14.23 1.77
N ILE A 18 26.46 -13.96 1.11
CA ILE A 18 25.28 -14.84 1.13
C ILE A 18 25.64 -16.22 0.58
N THR A 19 26.35 -16.26 -0.56
CA THR A 19 26.78 -17.51 -1.19
C THR A 19 27.69 -18.32 -0.27
N ARG A 20 28.67 -17.67 0.38
CA ARG A 20 29.59 -18.33 1.31
C ARG A 20 28.83 -18.97 2.48
N VAL A 21 27.93 -18.23 3.12
CA VAL A 21 27.16 -18.74 4.27
C VAL A 21 26.26 -19.91 3.83
N ALA A 22 25.64 -19.83 2.65
CA ALA A 22 24.84 -20.92 2.11
C ALA A 22 25.67 -22.19 1.84
N GLN A 23 26.87 -22.03 1.27
CA GLN A 23 27.79 -23.15 1.03
C GLN A 23 28.21 -23.82 2.35
N ASP A 24 28.67 -23.02 3.32
CA ASP A 24 29.10 -23.52 4.64
C ASP A 24 27.94 -24.28 5.34
N ALA A 25 26.70 -23.79 5.21
CA ALA A 25 25.52 -24.44 5.77
C ALA A 25 25.18 -25.78 5.09
N VAL A 26 25.33 -25.86 3.75
CA VAL A 26 25.11 -27.12 3.00
C VAL A 26 26.18 -28.15 3.38
N GLU A 27 27.44 -27.75 3.47
CA GLU A 27 28.54 -28.64 3.90
C GLU A 27 28.28 -29.19 5.31
N LYS A 28 27.85 -28.32 6.24
CA LYS A 28 27.50 -28.73 7.59
C LYS A 28 26.29 -29.67 7.63
N ALA A 29 25.24 -29.40 6.86
CA ALA A 29 24.06 -30.27 6.79
C ALA A 29 24.41 -31.68 6.27
N ILE A 30 25.34 -31.79 5.31
CA ILE A 30 25.84 -33.07 4.80
C ILE A 30 26.61 -33.83 5.90
N ALA A 31 27.46 -33.13 6.65
CA ALA A 31 28.22 -33.73 7.75
C ALA A 31 27.28 -34.21 8.88
N ASP A 32 26.33 -33.37 9.29
CA ASP A 32 25.38 -33.67 10.37
C ASP A 32 24.47 -34.85 10.02
N TYR A 33 24.05 -34.97 8.74
CA TYR A 33 23.22 -36.09 8.28
C TYR A 33 23.95 -37.45 8.24
N SER A 34 25.29 -37.47 8.36
CA SER A 34 26.09 -38.70 8.48
C SER A 34 25.85 -39.72 7.35
N LEU A 35 25.98 -39.29 6.10
CA LEU A 35 25.75 -40.13 4.92
C LEU A 35 26.70 -41.34 4.86
N ALA A 36 26.14 -42.54 4.63
CA ALA A 36 26.91 -43.68 4.16
C ALA A 36 27.41 -43.45 2.72
N LYS A 37 28.55 -44.06 2.35
CA LYS A 37 29.20 -43.91 1.04
C LYS A 37 28.24 -44.13 -0.14
N ASP A 38 27.43 -45.18 -0.09
CA ASP A 38 26.48 -45.51 -1.17
C ASP A 38 25.33 -44.52 -1.28
N SER A 39 24.94 -43.88 -0.16
CA SER A 39 23.95 -42.81 -0.16
C SER A 39 24.54 -41.51 -0.71
N ALA A 40 25.79 -41.19 -0.40
CA ALA A 40 26.49 -40.06 -1.00
C ALA A 40 26.63 -40.21 -2.52
N GLN A 41 26.95 -41.42 -3.02
CA GLN A 41 27.03 -41.68 -4.47
C GLN A 41 25.67 -41.50 -5.16
N ARG A 42 24.57 -41.93 -4.51
CA ARG A 42 23.20 -41.73 -5.02
C ARG A 42 22.79 -40.26 -5.09
N ILE A 43 23.21 -39.43 -4.13
CA ILE A 43 22.93 -37.99 -4.15
C ILE A 43 23.79 -37.29 -5.22
N HIS A 44 25.09 -37.57 -5.24
CA HIS A 44 26.02 -36.99 -6.21
C HIS A 44 25.63 -37.33 -7.66
N GLY A 45 25.19 -38.57 -7.93
CA GLY A 45 24.73 -39.00 -9.24
C GLY A 45 23.30 -38.60 -9.60
N ASN A 46 22.56 -37.93 -8.71
CA ASN A 46 21.18 -37.53 -8.97
C ASN A 46 21.13 -36.23 -9.78
N PRO A 47 20.60 -36.24 -11.03
CA PRO A 47 20.57 -35.04 -11.88
C PRO A 47 19.68 -33.92 -11.32
N ASN A 48 18.74 -34.23 -10.41
CA ASN A 48 17.83 -33.27 -9.81
C ASN A 48 18.36 -32.65 -8.51
N TRP A 49 19.52 -33.09 -8.01
CA TRP A 49 20.08 -32.60 -6.74
C TRP A 49 20.25 -31.07 -6.73
N ALA A 50 20.93 -30.53 -7.75
CA ALA A 50 21.18 -29.09 -7.86
C ALA A 50 19.87 -28.29 -7.99
N THR A 51 18.90 -28.79 -8.75
CA THR A 51 17.58 -28.16 -8.90
C THR A 51 16.85 -28.08 -7.57
N ARG A 52 16.81 -29.17 -6.80
CA ARG A 52 16.12 -29.20 -5.49
C ARG A 52 16.77 -28.28 -4.47
N ILE A 53 18.10 -28.19 -4.45
CA ILE A 53 18.81 -27.24 -3.58
C ILE A 53 18.49 -25.81 -4.01
N ARG A 54 18.53 -25.50 -5.31
CA ARG A 54 18.17 -24.18 -5.83
C ARG A 54 16.75 -23.77 -5.43
N GLU A 55 15.77 -24.65 -5.59
CA GLU A 55 14.37 -24.38 -5.20
C GLU A 55 14.25 -24.11 -3.70
N ALA A 56 14.87 -24.94 -2.85
CA ALA A 56 14.89 -24.73 -1.41
C ALA A 56 15.59 -23.41 -1.02
N THR A 57 16.71 -23.08 -1.67
CA THR A 57 17.42 -21.82 -1.46
C THR A 57 16.58 -20.62 -1.87
N ILE A 58 15.86 -20.68 -3.00
CA ILE A 58 14.95 -19.60 -3.44
C ILE A 58 13.87 -19.36 -2.38
N LEU A 59 13.29 -20.42 -1.80
CA LEU A 59 12.27 -20.29 -0.76
C LEU A 59 12.82 -19.61 0.50
N VAL A 60 14.01 -20.02 0.97
CA VAL A 60 14.65 -19.40 2.14
C VAL A 60 15.06 -17.96 1.86
N LEU A 61 15.60 -17.67 0.67
CA LEU A 61 15.94 -16.30 0.28
C LEU A 61 14.69 -15.42 0.22
N ALA A 62 13.58 -15.92 -0.32
CA ALA A 62 12.32 -15.20 -0.35
C ALA A 62 11.78 -14.93 1.07
N GLU A 63 11.89 -15.92 1.97
CA GLU A 63 11.51 -15.76 3.38
C GLU A 63 12.35 -14.70 4.09
N LEU A 64 13.69 -14.79 3.97
CA LEU A 64 14.62 -13.90 4.66
C LEU A 64 14.69 -12.50 4.05
N ALA A 65 14.39 -12.37 2.75
CA ALA A 65 14.28 -11.08 2.09
C ALA A 65 13.00 -10.33 2.48
N ASN A 66 11.97 -11.06 2.95
CA ASN A 66 10.78 -10.44 3.50
C ASN A 66 11.05 -9.95 4.92
N PRO A 67 10.70 -8.69 5.23
CA PRO A 67 10.75 -8.21 6.61
C PRO A 67 9.98 -9.17 7.53
N GLN A 68 10.61 -9.59 8.62
CA GLN A 68 9.98 -10.51 9.60
C GLN A 68 9.15 -9.73 10.64
N GLU A 69 9.19 -8.40 10.59
CA GLU A 69 8.38 -7.52 11.42
C GLU A 69 6.88 -7.82 11.21
N TYR A 70 6.18 -8.04 12.32
CA TYR A 70 4.74 -8.33 12.35
C TYR A 70 4.30 -9.56 11.54
N LYS A 71 5.18 -10.54 11.30
CA LYS A 71 4.89 -11.72 10.46
C LYS A 71 3.64 -12.52 10.88
N ASP A 72 3.30 -12.50 12.18
CA ASP A 72 2.16 -13.21 12.74
C ASP A 72 0.84 -12.40 12.58
N GLU A 73 0.91 -11.17 12.08
CA GLU A 73 -0.23 -10.29 11.76
C GLU A 73 -0.63 -10.44 10.28
N GLU A 74 -0.76 -11.68 9.81
CA GLU A 74 -1.17 -12.04 8.45
C GLU A 74 -2.08 -13.26 8.47
N VAL A 75 -3.26 -13.14 7.85
CA VAL A 75 -4.26 -14.21 7.72
C VAL A 75 -4.59 -14.47 6.26
N LYS A 76 -4.98 -15.70 5.93
CA LYS A 76 -5.41 -16.04 4.57
C LYS A 76 -6.69 -15.28 4.21
N SER A 77 -6.67 -14.62 3.05
CA SER A 77 -7.82 -13.89 2.50
C SER A 77 -8.20 -14.37 1.11
N THR A 78 -9.50 -14.59 0.92
CA THR A 78 -10.14 -14.86 -0.39
C THR A 78 -10.97 -13.68 -0.89
N TYR A 79 -11.00 -12.56 -0.14
CA TYR A 79 -11.75 -11.37 -0.52
C TYR A 79 -11.10 -10.67 -1.72
N GLY A 80 -11.94 -10.07 -2.55
CA GLY A 80 -11.55 -9.36 -3.77
C GLY A 80 -12.51 -8.22 -4.06
N TYR A 81 -12.65 -7.85 -5.34
CA TYR A 81 -13.53 -6.77 -5.79
C TYR A 81 -14.75 -7.37 -6.46
N LEU A 82 -15.73 -7.78 -5.65
CA LEU A 82 -16.98 -8.39 -6.11
C LEU A 82 -17.96 -7.36 -6.66
N SER A 83 -17.69 -6.07 -6.43
CA SER A 83 -18.45 -4.94 -6.95
C SER A 83 -18.25 -4.64 -8.44
N GLY A 84 -17.50 -5.48 -9.16
CA GLY A 84 -17.28 -5.33 -10.61
C GLY A 84 -16.20 -4.32 -10.99
N TYR A 85 -15.52 -3.71 -10.02
CA TYR A 85 -14.30 -2.94 -10.28
C TYR A 85 -13.19 -3.88 -10.76
N THR A 86 -12.60 -3.58 -11.92
CA THR A 86 -11.52 -4.40 -12.52
C THR A 86 -10.19 -3.67 -12.65
N LYS A 87 -10.22 -2.36 -12.89
CA LYS A 87 -9.04 -1.50 -13.11
C LYS A 87 -9.45 -0.03 -12.99
N PRO A 88 -8.51 0.90 -12.74
CA PRO A 88 -8.84 2.32 -12.75
C PRO A 88 -9.27 2.80 -14.13
N LYS A 89 -10.05 3.87 -14.16
CA LYS A 89 -10.41 4.59 -15.39
C LYS A 89 -9.18 5.25 -16.00
N ASP A 90 -9.29 5.68 -17.26
CA ASP A 90 -8.19 6.35 -17.95
C ASP A 90 -7.78 7.65 -17.24
N VAL A 91 -6.47 7.96 -17.23
CA VAL A 91 -5.90 9.13 -16.53
C VAL A 91 -6.59 10.44 -16.95
N ALA A 92 -6.81 10.63 -18.25
CA ALA A 92 -7.52 11.81 -18.75
C ALA A 92 -8.96 11.88 -18.24
N TRP A 93 -9.66 10.75 -18.13
CA TRP A 93 -11.01 10.71 -17.55
C TRP A 93 -10.98 11.08 -16.07
N GLN A 94 -10.08 10.48 -15.29
CA GLN A 94 -9.93 10.75 -13.86
C GLN A 94 -9.65 12.25 -13.61
N SER A 95 -8.71 12.82 -14.36
CA SER A 95 -8.37 14.25 -14.28
C SER A 95 -9.55 15.16 -14.64
N ASN A 96 -10.33 14.82 -15.67
CA ASN A 96 -11.54 15.56 -16.03
C ASN A 96 -12.61 15.48 -14.94
N GLN A 97 -12.84 14.29 -14.36
CA GLN A 97 -13.81 14.14 -13.29
C GLN A 97 -13.41 14.86 -12.02
N LEU A 98 -12.12 14.91 -11.67
CA LEU A 98 -11.65 15.70 -10.54
C LEU A 98 -11.96 17.19 -10.71
N ARG A 99 -11.86 17.75 -11.91
CA ARG A 99 -12.26 19.14 -12.17
C ARG A 99 -13.76 19.38 -12.05
N VAL A 100 -14.59 18.35 -12.27
CA VAL A 100 -16.03 18.43 -12.04
C VAL A 100 -16.33 18.37 -10.53
N LEU A 101 -15.69 17.45 -9.81
CA LEU A 101 -15.89 17.25 -8.36
C LEU A 101 -15.32 18.42 -7.53
N PHE A 102 -14.18 18.95 -7.96
CA PHE A 102 -13.42 20.02 -7.30
C PHE A 102 -12.97 21.05 -8.35
N PRO A 103 -13.84 22.03 -8.69
CA PRO A 103 -13.50 23.07 -9.64
C PRO A 103 -12.23 23.83 -9.22
N GLY A 104 -11.24 23.88 -10.11
CA GLY A 104 -9.95 24.57 -9.87
C GLY A 104 -8.79 23.68 -9.43
N VAL A 105 -8.99 22.35 -9.29
CA VAL A 105 -7.95 21.39 -8.85
C VAL A 105 -6.78 21.16 -9.84
N GLY A 106 -6.80 21.83 -11.00
CA GLY A 106 -5.68 21.85 -11.95
C GLY A 106 -5.62 20.66 -12.93
N PHE A 107 -4.39 20.30 -13.33
CA PHE A 107 -4.09 19.35 -14.41
C PHE A 107 -2.98 18.38 -14.03
N HIS A 108 -2.87 17.28 -14.77
CA HIS A 108 -1.84 16.25 -14.63
C HIS A 108 -0.81 16.37 -15.75
N ASP A 109 0.37 15.74 -15.58
CA ASP A 109 1.38 15.62 -16.63
C ASP A 109 1.02 14.50 -17.63
N GLU A 110 0.79 14.86 -18.90
CA GLU A 110 0.53 13.90 -19.99
C GLU A 110 1.66 12.88 -20.18
N LYS A 111 2.90 13.21 -19.80
CA LYS A 111 4.01 12.24 -19.82
C LYS A 111 3.86 11.22 -18.71
N ALA A 112 3.46 11.66 -17.51
CA ALA A 112 3.20 10.75 -16.39
C ALA A 112 2.03 9.81 -16.69
N ALA A 113 1.05 10.26 -17.48
CA ALA A 113 -0.05 9.40 -17.97
C ALA A 113 0.40 8.21 -18.84
N GLN A 114 1.63 8.25 -19.38
CA GLN A 114 2.20 7.22 -20.25
C GLN A 114 3.14 6.25 -19.51
N MET A 115 3.30 6.40 -18.19
CA MET A 115 4.20 5.55 -17.42
C MET A 115 3.74 4.08 -17.41
N ALA A 116 4.70 3.17 -17.32
CA ALA A 116 4.40 1.76 -17.17
C ALA A 116 3.74 1.49 -15.81
N VAL A 117 2.78 0.57 -15.77
CA VAL A 117 2.17 0.11 -14.52
C VAL A 117 3.08 -0.98 -13.94
N PRO A 118 3.71 -0.76 -12.78
CA PRO A 118 4.58 -1.74 -12.15
C PRO A 118 3.78 -2.94 -11.62
N GLU A 119 4.45 -4.07 -11.42
CA GLU A 119 3.85 -5.26 -10.82
C GLU A 119 3.24 -4.94 -9.44
N GLY A 120 2.00 -5.38 -9.23
CA GLY A 120 1.26 -5.15 -7.99
C GLY A 120 0.39 -3.88 -7.99
N ALA A 121 0.62 -2.92 -8.89
CA ALA A 121 -0.32 -1.82 -9.09
C ALA A 121 -1.51 -2.28 -9.96
N GLU A 122 -2.70 -1.78 -9.66
CA GLU A 122 -3.92 -2.03 -10.46
C GLU A 122 -3.98 -1.13 -11.71
N GLY A 123 -3.27 0.00 -11.65
CA GLY A 123 -3.15 0.95 -12.73
C GLY A 123 -2.71 2.32 -12.23
N LEU A 124 -2.86 3.33 -13.09
CA LEU A 124 -2.54 4.71 -12.77
C LEU A 124 -3.76 5.42 -12.17
N PHE A 125 -3.56 6.07 -11.04
CA PHE A 125 -4.55 6.91 -10.37
C PHE A 125 -4.12 8.37 -10.43
N VAL A 126 -5.10 9.27 -10.53
CA VAL A 126 -4.88 10.71 -10.53
C VAL A 126 -5.31 11.28 -9.19
N ILE A 127 -4.39 11.89 -8.46
CA ILE A 127 -4.64 12.37 -7.09
C ILE A 127 -3.99 13.75 -6.93
N PRO A 128 -4.71 14.78 -6.45
CA PRO A 128 -4.07 16.05 -6.07
C PRO A 128 -3.14 15.85 -4.87
N THR A 129 -2.13 16.70 -4.70
CA THR A 129 -1.45 16.75 -3.40
C THR A 129 -2.40 17.35 -2.36
N TRP A 130 -2.42 16.82 -1.14
CA TRP A 130 -3.29 17.39 -0.10
C TRP A 130 -2.96 18.86 0.16
N GLN A 131 -1.72 19.30 -0.04
CA GLN A 131 -1.31 20.71 0.10
C GLN A 131 -1.91 21.59 -1.00
N SER A 132 -1.89 21.15 -2.26
CA SER A 132 -2.54 21.88 -3.36
C SER A 132 -4.06 21.95 -3.14
N PHE A 133 -4.64 20.87 -2.63
CA PHE A 133 -6.05 20.76 -2.31
C PHE A 133 -6.43 21.67 -1.12
N ALA A 134 -5.60 21.71 -0.08
CA ALA A 134 -5.76 22.60 1.07
C ALA A 134 -5.80 24.06 0.63
N LYS A 135 -4.86 24.45 -0.24
CA LYS A 135 -4.79 25.79 -0.82
C LYS A 135 -6.05 26.12 -1.64
N LEU A 136 -6.53 25.19 -2.46
CA LEU A 136 -7.75 25.37 -3.27
C LEU A 136 -8.97 25.65 -2.39
N HIS A 137 -9.08 24.93 -1.27
CA HIS A 137 -10.24 25.01 -0.38
C HIS A 137 -10.08 26.00 0.78
N GLY A 138 -8.95 26.70 0.89
CA GLY A 138 -8.71 27.68 1.95
C GLY A 138 -8.59 27.06 3.34
N VAL A 139 -8.14 25.81 3.43
CA VAL A 139 -7.88 25.09 4.70
C VAL A 139 -6.37 24.90 4.91
N SER A 140 -5.96 24.57 6.13
CA SER A 140 -4.53 24.48 6.49
C SER A 140 -4.07 23.12 6.98
N THR A 141 -4.98 22.15 7.16
CA THR A 141 -4.65 20.86 7.78
C THR A 141 -5.03 19.67 6.90
N TYR A 142 -4.32 18.56 7.09
CA TYR A 142 -4.60 17.30 6.41
C TYR A 142 -6.00 16.78 6.78
N ALA A 143 -6.35 16.83 8.07
CA ALA A 143 -7.67 16.43 8.57
C ALA A 143 -8.80 17.18 7.85
N SER A 144 -8.67 18.50 7.71
CA SER A 144 -9.64 19.34 6.98
C SER A 144 -9.78 18.92 5.51
N CYS A 145 -8.69 18.49 4.86
CA CYS A 145 -8.74 18.00 3.48
C CYS A 145 -9.49 16.66 3.39
N VAL A 146 -9.26 15.76 4.34
CA VAL A 146 -9.98 14.48 4.43
C VAL A 146 -11.47 14.74 4.64
N GLU A 147 -11.85 15.62 5.56
CA GLU A 147 -13.26 15.97 5.81
C GLU A 147 -13.97 16.47 4.54
N ILE A 148 -13.33 17.32 3.74
CA ILE A 148 -13.88 17.77 2.45
C ILE A 148 -14.11 16.60 1.48
N VAL A 149 -13.17 15.66 1.40
CA VAL A 149 -13.30 14.47 0.55
C VAL A 149 -14.41 13.55 1.06
N LEU A 150 -14.53 13.32 2.37
CA LEU A 150 -15.60 12.53 2.97
C LEU A 150 -16.98 13.18 2.74
N ALA A 151 -17.08 14.51 2.87
CA ALA A 151 -18.30 15.24 2.55
C ALA A 151 -18.69 15.07 1.06
N LYS A 152 -17.71 15.13 0.15
CA LYS A 152 -17.94 14.88 -1.28
C LYS A 152 -18.34 13.43 -1.57
N LEU A 153 -17.79 12.45 -0.83
CA LEU A 153 -18.23 11.05 -0.91
C LEU A 153 -19.69 10.92 -0.48
N SER A 154 -20.09 11.56 0.62
CA SER A 154 -21.49 11.58 1.06
C SER A 154 -22.43 12.16 0.01
N GLU A 155 -22.07 13.29 -0.58
CA GLU A 155 -22.83 13.93 -1.66
C GLU A 155 -22.98 13.02 -2.88
N THR A 156 -21.87 12.49 -3.39
CA THR A 156 -21.86 11.65 -4.61
C THR A 156 -22.54 10.29 -4.41
N ARG A 157 -22.52 9.76 -3.20
CA ARG A 157 -23.24 8.54 -2.80
C ARG A 157 -24.68 8.80 -2.37
N LYS A 158 -25.19 10.04 -2.51
CA LYS A 158 -26.58 10.44 -2.21
C LYS A 158 -27.00 10.11 -0.76
N GLY A 159 -26.09 10.29 0.18
CA GLY A 159 -26.31 9.98 1.59
C GLY A 159 -26.07 8.52 1.98
N ASN A 160 -25.77 7.62 1.05
CA ASN A 160 -25.34 6.24 1.35
C ASN A 160 -23.85 6.17 1.73
N PHE A 161 -23.47 7.06 2.65
CA PHE A 161 -22.13 7.15 3.21
C PHE A 161 -22.24 7.54 4.69
N TYR A 162 -21.57 6.81 5.55
CA TYR A 162 -21.54 7.07 6.99
C TYR A 162 -20.11 7.23 7.49
N ASN A 163 -19.83 8.31 8.21
CA ASN A 163 -18.54 8.58 8.83
C ASN A 163 -18.66 8.36 10.35
N TYR A 164 -18.08 7.27 10.87
CA TYR A 164 -18.06 7.02 12.31
C TYR A 164 -17.14 7.98 13.09
N CYS A 165 -16.31 8.76 12.40
CA CYS A 165 -15.39 9.73 12.97
C CYS A 165 -15.90 11.19 12.91
N SER A 166 -17.17 11.44 12.52
CA SER A 166 -17.68 12.79 12.20
C SER A 166 -17.96 13.70 13.40
N ASP A 167 -18.02 13.19 14.63
CA ASP A 167 -18.42 13.96 15.82
C ASP A 167 -17.24 14.77 16.41
N ASN A 168 -16.61 15.61 15.58
CA ASN A 168 -15.37 16.35 15.88
C ASN A 168 -14.17 15.46 16.23
N GLU A 169 -14.15 14.22 15.74
CA GLU A 169 -13.05 13.31 15.98
C GLU A 169 -12.01 13.29 14.84
N LEU A 170 -12.17 14.06 13.77
CA LEU A 170 -11.10 14.23 12.77
C LEU A 170 -10.42 15.58 12.97
N THR A 171 -9.58 15.66 13.99
CA THR A 171 -8.77 16.86 14.27
C THR A 171 -7.29 16.52 14.21
N ASP A 172 -6.42 17.52 14.04
CA ASP A 172 -4.97 17.32 14.09
C ASP A 172 -4.47 16.73 15.43
N ALA A 173 -5.29 16.78 16.49
CA ALA A 173 -4.96 16.20 17.79
C ALA A 173 -5.08 14.67 17.80
N ASN A 174 -5.94 14.10 16.95
CA ASN A 174 -6.31 12.69 17.02
C ASN A 174 -6.36 11.99 15.64
N PHE A 175 -6.10 12.72 14.57
CA PHE A 175 -5.95 12.20 13.22
C PHE A 175 -4.81 12.89 12.49
N ARG A 176 -3.94 12.10 11.88
CA ARG A 176 -2.83 12.63 11.08
C ARG A 176 -2.42 11.65 9.99
N GLU A 177 -1.89 12.20 8.91
CA GLU A 177 -1.03 11.43 8.02
C GLU A 177 0.13 10.85 8.85
N THR A 178 0.40 9.56 8.73
CA THR A 178 1.32 8.79 9.61
C THR A 178 2.65 9.52 9.79
N PHE A 179 3.03 9.76 11.05
CA PHE A 179 4.21 10.55 11.43
C PHE A 179 5.15 9.84 12.42
N ARG A 180 5.12 8.50 12.52
CA ARG A 180 6.23 7.79 13.16
C ARG A 180 7.47 7.86 12.27
N GLU A 181 8.30 8.85 12.62
CA GLU A 181 9.71 9.09 12.29
C GLU A 181 10.07 8.90 10.80
N THR A 182 10.07 10.01 10.04
CA THR A 182 10.54 10.09 8.64
C THR A 182 9.80 9.14 7.68
N SER A 183 8.48 9.36 7.53
CA SER A 183 7.64 8.52 6.68
C SER A 183 8.13 8.52 5.23
N TRP A 184 8.61 7.36 4.80
CA TRP A 184 8.93 7.05 3.41
C TRP A 184 7.82 7.49 2.44
N LYS A 185 6.53 7.45 2.88
CA LYS A 185 5.39 8.04 2.14
C LYS A 185 5.59 9.51 1.80
N LYS A 186 5.95 10.35 2.78
CA LYS A 186 6.12 11.79 2.58
C LYS A 186 7.25 12.07 1.60
N GLU A 187 8.37 11.36 1.75
CA GLU A 187 9.50 11.47 0.82
C GLU A 187 9.12 10.99 -0.58
N ALA A 188 8.36 9.90 -0.68
CA ALA A 188 7.86 9.38 -1.94
C ALA A 188 6.95 10.36 -2.66
N MET A 189 5.95 10.89 -1.95
CA MET A 189 5.02 11.87 -2.50
C MET A 189 5.75 13.16 -2.91
N ALA A 190 6.75 13.60 -2.15
CA ALA A 190 7.58 14.75 -2.52
C ALA A 190 8.42 14.49 -3.78
N GLN A 191 9.00 13.29 -3.91
CA GLN A 191 9.75 12.91 -5.10
C GLN A 191 8.86 12.80 -6.34
N ILE A 192 7.68 12.18 -6.20
CA ILE A 192 6.67 12.10 -7.27
C ILE A 192 6.23 13.51 -7.68
N ALA A 193 5.98 14.40 -6.72
CA ALA A 193 5.61 15.78 -7.00
C ALA A 193 6.71 16.57 -7.71
N GLU A 194 7.98 16.34 -7.37
CA GLU A 194 9.11 16.97 -8.08
C GLU A 194 9.28 16.39 -9.49
N LEU A 195 9.06 15.08 -9.69
CA LEU A 195 9.04 14.46 -11.03
C LEU A 195 7.93 15.02 -11.92
N GLN A 196 6.80 15.42 -11.32
CA GLN A 196 5.62 15.98 -11.99
C GLN A 196 5.45 17.48 -11.71
N LYS A 197 6.57 18.18 -11.51
CA LYS A 197 6.57 19.59 -11.13
C LYS A 197 5.88 20.46 -12.19
N GLY A 198 5.07 21.40 -11.71
CA GLY A 198 4.28 22.29 -12.56
C GLY A 198 2.86 21.78 -12.81
N TYR A 199 2.51 20.61 -12.28
CA TYR A 199 1.17 20.04 -12.31
C TYR A 199 0.61 19.89 -10.89
N ASP A 200 -0.70 20.06 -10.77
CA ASP A 200 -1.41 20.01 -9.48
C ASP A 200 -1.90 18.59 -9.14
N LEU A 201 -2.05 17.76 -10.18
CA LEU A 201 -2.52 16.38 -10.09
C LEU A 201 -1.38 15.41 -10.35
N LEU A 202 -1.08 14.58 -9.37
CA LEU A 202 -0.10 13.52 -9.48
C LEU A 202 -0.73 12.29 -10.14
N VAL A 203 -0.03 11.73 -11.13
CA VAL A 203 -0.31 10.40 -11.65
C VAL A 203 0.56 9.40 -10.91
N ILE A 204 -0.06 8.46 -10.18
CA ILE A 204 0.65 7.46 -9.38
C ILE A 204 0.15 6.05 -9.68
N PRO A 205 1.04 5.05 -9.80
CA PRO A 205 0.61 3.65 -9.82
C PRO A 205 0.16 3.21 -8.43
N ALA A 206 -1.07 2.70 -8.30
CA ALA A 206 -1.63 2.32 -7.00
C ALA A 206 -2.60 1.13 -7.08
N GLN A 207 -3.04 0.66 -5.92
CA GLN A 207 -4.03 -0.41 -5.74
C GLN A 207 -4.97 -0.11 -4.55
N PHE A 208 -6.10 -0.82 -4.45
CA PHE A 208 -7.13 -0.65 -3.41
C PHE A 208 -7.07 -1.69 -2.26
N GLY A 209 -5.96 -2.40 -2.12
CA GLY A 209 -5.65 -3.28 -1.00
C GLY A 209 -5.31 -4.71 -1.40
N LEU A 210 -5.52 -5.10 -2.66
CA LEU A 210 -5.54 -6.51 -3.05
C LEU A 210 -4.21 -7.23 -2.80
N VAL A 211 -3.07 -6.55 -2.97
CA VAL A 211 -1.73 -7.10 -2.77
C VAL A 211 -1.40 -7.31 -1.28
N HIS A 212 -2.09 -6.60 -0.40
CA HIS A 212 -1.84 -6.62 1.05
C HIS A 212 -3.02 -7.14 1.85
N ARG A 213 -4.00 -7.79 1.19
CA ARG A 213 -5.18 -8.34 1.85
C ARG A 213 -4.81 -9.38 2.90
N GLY A 214 -5.54 -9.37 4.02
CA GLY A 214 -5.28 -10.27 5.14
C GLY A 214 -4.13 -9.86 6.05
N ARG A 215 -3.42 -8.76 5.78
CA ARG A 215 -2.36 -8.24 6.65
C ARG A 215 -2.91 -7.16 7.57
N SER A 216 -2.34 -7.02 8.76
CA SER A 216 -2.51 -5.79 9.53
C SER A 216 -1.85 -4.61 8.81
N VAL A 217 -2.22 -3.39 9.21
CA VAL A 217 -1.61 -2.16 8.69
C VAL A 217 -0.11 -2.12 8.98
N ARG A 218 0.32 -2.54 10.18
CA ARG A 218 1.75 -2.63 10.53
C ARG A 218 2.50 -3.63 9.65
N ARG A 219 1.91 -4.80 9.41
CA ARG A 219 2.49 -5.82 8.53
C ARG A 219 2.56 -5.34 7.08
N ALA A 220 1.52 -4.67 6.59
CA ALA A 220 1.53 -4.08 5.25
C ALA A 220 2.65 -3.05 5.10
N ARG A 221 2.78 -2.11 6.06
CA ARG A 221 3.86 -1.11 6.11
C ARG A 221 5.25 -1.77 6.07
N ALA A 222 5.46 -2.83 6.85
CA ALA A 222 6.72 -3.57 6.87
C ALA A 222 7.03 -4.23 5.52
N VAL A 223 6.07 -4.97 4.93
CA VAL A 223 6.29 -5.73 3.68
C VAL A 223 6.45 -4.84 2.46
N ILE A 224 5.73 -3.71 2.40
CA ILE A 224 5.85 -2.76 1.29
C ILE A 224 7.28 -2.22 1.19
N GLY A 225 7.89 -1.86 2.33
CA GLY A 225 9.27 -1.37 2.37
C GLY A 225 9.56 -0.23 1.38
N GLY A 226 10.81 -0.14 0.91
CA GLY A 226 11.27 0.94 0.02
C GLY A 226 10.87 0.83 -1.46
N VAL A 227 9.84 0.04 -1.82
CA VAL A 227 9.36 -0.06 -3.23
C VAL A 227 8.01 0.61 -3.46
N GLY A 228 7.34 1.03 -2.39
CA GLY A 228 6.04 1.70 -2.45
C GLY A 228 5.64 2.24 -1.09
N PHE A 229 4.45 2.78 -0.95
CA PHE A 229 3.98 3.33 0.31
C PHE A 229 2.48 3.09 0.47
N VAL A 230 2.03 3.00 1.71
CA VAL A 230 0.60 2.91 2.04
C VAL A 230 -0.10 4.25 1.80
N LEU A 231 -1.33 4.19 1.31
CA LEU A 231 -2.18 5.36 1.06
C LEU A 231 -3.03 5.70 2.28
N GLY A 232 -3.29 7.00 2.46
CA GLY A 232 -4.17 7.52 3.50
C GLY A 232 -5.60 7.72 3.01
N ALA A 233 -6.47 8.14 3.92
CA ALA A 233 -7.88 8.38 3.71
C ALA A 233 -8.12 9.47 2.66
N PHE A 234 -7.26 10.48 2.59
CA PHE A 234 -7.34 11.51 1.55
C PHE A 234 -7.20 10.89 0.15
N GLU A 235 -6.12 10.15 -0.09
CA GLU A 235 -5.85 9.54 -1.39
C GLU A 235 -6.92 8.50 -1.76
N ILE A 236 -7.27 7.62 -0.82
CA ILE A 236 -8.26 6.56 -1.03
C ILE A 236 -9.65 7.16 -1.27
N GLY A 237 -10.02 8.22 -0.55
CA GLY A 237 -11.29 8.90 -0.76
C GLY A 237 -11.41 9.51 -2.16
N ILE A 238 -10.33 10.13 -2.65
CA ILE A 238 -10.23 10.59 -4.05
C ILE A 238 -10.38 9.41 -5.03
N MET A 239 -9.70 8.30 -4.78
CA MET A 239 -9.82 7.10 -5.63
C MET A 239 -11.25 6.55 -5.65
N LEU A 240 -11.96 6.53 -4.51
CA LEU A 240 -13.35 6.07 -4.39
C LEU A 240 -14.36 7.01 -5.05
N LEU A 241 -14.10 8.32 -5.08
CA LEU A 241 -14.90 9.30 -5.83
C LEU A 241 -14.83 9.05 -7.34
N LEU A 242 -13.65 8.64 -7.83
CA LEU A 242 -13.41 8.36 -9.25
C LEU A 242 -13.85 6.95 -9.67
N HIS A 243 -14.01 6.05 -8.72
CA HIS A 243 -14.39 4.66 -8.95
C HIS A 243 -15.59 4.29 -8.07
N PRO A 244 -16.77 4.89 -8.31
CA PRO A 244 -17.95 4.67 -7.47
C PRO A 244 -18.44 3.21 -7.49
N GLU A 245 -18.04 2.42 -8.49
CA GLU A 245 -18.28 0.98 -8.51
C GLU A 245 -17.55 0.23 -7.40
N ARG A 246 -16.47 0.78 -6.83
CA ARG A 246 -15.74 0.18 -5.70
C ARG A 246 -16.54 0.37 -4.41
N LEU A 247 -16.55 -0.67 -3.56
CA LEU A 247 -17.31 -0.71 -2.31
C LEU A 247 -18.81 -0.57 -2.58
N THR A 248 -19.37 -1.53 -3.33
CA THR A 248 -20.83 -1.63 -3.55
C THR A 248 -21.39 -3.03 -3.29
N ASN A 249 -20.56 -3.91 -2.70
CA ASN A 249 -20.91 -5.28 -2.31
C ASN A 249 -20.41 -5.54 -0.89
N ASN A 250 -21.18 -6.23 -0.04
CA ASN A 250 -20.80 -6.53 1.36
C ASN A 250 -19.55 -7.43 1.46
N ASP A 251 -19.28 -8.22 0.40
CA ASP A 251 -18.14 -9.11 0.32
C ASP A 251 -16.94 -8.50 -0.43
N ASP A 252 -17.01 -7.20 -0.75
CA ASP A 252 -15.83 -6.49 -1.21
C ASP A 252 -14.76 -6.47 -0.13
N LEU A 253 -13.49 -6.55 -0.54
CA LEU A 253 -12.36 -6.26 0.33
C LEU A 253 -12.49 -4.84 0.92
N TRP A 254 -12.29 -4.69 2.21
CA TRP A 254 -12.24 -3.41 2.91
C TRP A 254 -10.87 -2.78 2.70
N ILE A 255 -10.80 -1.45 2.76
CA ILE A 255 -9.62 -0.71 2.33
C ILE A 255 -9.01 -0.03 3.55
N ASP A 256 -7.87 -0.51 4.04
CA ASP A 256 -7.17 0.19 5.12
C ASP A 256 -6.46 1.44 4.58
N CYS A 257 -6.62 2.54 5.32
CA CYS A 257 -5.90 3.79 5.13
C CYS A 257 -4.56 3.74 5.88
N GLY A 258 -3.70 2.80 5.47
CA GLY A 258 -2.43 2.54 6.15
C GLY A 258 -1.48 3.75 6.17
N GLY A 259 -1.72 4.75 5.33
CA GLY A 259 -1.01 6.03 5.33
C GLY A 259 -1.36 6.95 6.49
N ASP A 260 -2.37 6.64 7.29
CA ASP A 260 -2.85 7.49 8.37
C ASP A 260 -2.78 6.81 9.74
N GLU A 261 -2.79 7.64 10.76
CA GLU A 261 -2.83 7.28 12.16
C GLU A 261 -4.02 7.97 12.83
N TYR A 262 -4.75 7.22 13.63
CA TYR A 262 -5.89 7.69 14.41
C TYR A 262 -5.72 7.34 15.89
N MET A 263 -6.17 8.24 16.75
CA MET A 263 -6.24 8.08 18.19
C MET A 263 -7.70 8.25 18.61
N THR A 264 -8.29 7.20 19.16
CA THR A 264 -9.68 7.25 19.63
C THR A 264 -9.78 8.13 20.89
N SER A 265 -10.99 8.65 21.15
CA SER A 265 -11.23 9.46 22.34
C SER A 265 -10.90 8.71 23.63
N GLY A 266 -10.04 9.29 24.46
CA GLY A 266 -9.60 8.69 25.73
C GLY A 266 -8.35 7.82 25.62
N GLU A 267 -7.82 7.58 24.43
CA GLU A 267 -6.50 6.97 24.26
C GLU A 267 -5.38 8.02 24.29
N SER A 268 -4.17 7.57 24.64
CA SER A 268 -2.96 8.41 24.69
C SER A 268 -1.99 8.14 23.53
N GLU A 269 -2.33 7.21 22.64
CA GLU A 269 -1.47 6.83 21.52
C GLU A 269 -2.23 6.60 20.22
N PHE A 270 -1.54 6.86 19.11
CA PHE A 270 -2.02 6.54 17.77
C PHE A 270 -1.88 5.04 17.52
N SER A 271 -2.94 4.31 17.86
CA SER A 271 -3.01 2.85 17.78
C SER A 271 -3.95 2.34 16.68
N HIS A 272 -4.70 3.25 16.04
CA HIS A 272 -5.68 2.92 15.01
C HIS A 272 -5.27 3.46 13.63
N ALA A 273 -5.81 2.85 12.58
CA ALA A 273 -5.84 3.41 11.22
C ALA A 273 -7.28 3.45 10.72
N PRO A 274 -7.66 4.45 9.92
CA PRO A 274 -8.96 4.47 9.27
C PRO A 274 -9.08 3.38 8.21
N TYR A 275 -10.31 3.04 7.84
CA TYR A 275 -10.62 2.14 6.73
C TYR A 275 -11.96 2.51 6.09
N PHE A 276 -12.14 2.08 4.84
CA PHE A 276 -13.42 2.14 4.13
C PHE A 276 -14.00 0.73 3.93
N VAL A 277 -15.30 0.59 4.15
CA VAL A 277 -16.06 -0.66 3.98
C VAL A 277 -17.40 -0.39 3.29
N PHE A 278 -17.96 -1.38 2.61
CA PHE A 278 -19.38 -1.38 2.27
C PHE A 278 -20.13 -2.38 3.16
N SER A 279 -21.12 -1.90 3.91
CA SER A 279 -21.99 -2.74 4.73
C SER A 279 -23.37 -2.10 4.81
N ASP A 280 -24.41 -2.91 4.89
CA ASP A 280 -25.79 -2.44 5.10
C ASP A 280 -26.29 -1.45 4.02
N GLY A 281 -25.72 -1.55 2.81
CA GLY A 281 -26.11 -0.71 1.66
C GLY A 281 -25.37 0.64 1.58
N GLU A 282 -24.42 0.91 2.47
CA GLU A 282 -23.69 2.16 2.55
C GLU A 282 -22.17 1.96 2.61
N VAL A 283 -21.43 2.97 2.13
CA VAL A 283 -19.98 3.04 2.35
C VAL A 283 -19.74 3.65 3.73
N LYS A 284 -18.94 3.00 4.57
CA LYS A 284 -18.62 3.48 5.92
C LYS A 284 -17.15 3.84 6.00
N PHE A 285 -16.85 4.94 6.70
CA PHE A 285 -15.50 5.32 7.12
C PHE A 285 -15.41 5.17 8.64
N ASP A 286 -14.47 4.35 9.10
CA ASP A 286 -14.31 3.97 10.51
C ASP A 286 -12.83 3.66 10.79
N THR A 287 -12.49 3.29 12.02
CA THR A 287 -11.11 3.07 12.46
C THR A 287 -10.93 1.72 13.16
N ARG A 288 -9.73 1.15 13.06
CA ARG A 288 -9.38 -0.10 13.75
C ARG A 288 -7.91 -0.12 14.14
N TRP A 289 -7.61 -0.88 15.19
CA TRP A 289 -6.24 -1.16 15.63
C TRP A 289 -5.31 -1.55 14.48
N VAL A 290 -4.15 -0.91 14.40
CA VAL A 290 -3.18 -1.08 13.30
C VAL A 290 -2.55 -2.47 13.25
N ASP A 291 -2.67 -3.25 14.33
CA ASP A 291 -2.10 -4.59 14.49
C ASP A 291 -3.07 -5.73 14.23
N VAL A 292 -4.35 -5.42 14.01
CA VAL A 292 -5.36 -6.44 13.77
C VAL A 292 -5.34 -6.81 12.29
N ALA A 293 -4.89 -8.02 12.01
CA ALA A 293 -5.07 -8.65 10.72
C ALA A 293 -6.49 -9.21 10.59
N GLY A 294 -7.14 -8.99 9.45
CA GLY A 294 -8.43 -9.61 9.15
C GLY A 294 -8.53 -9.97 7.67
N SER A 295 -9.20 -11.09 7.38
CA SER A 295 -9.29 -11.64 6.03
C SER A 295 -10.04 -10.74 5.05
N PHE A 296 -10.84 -9.81 5.55
CA PHE A 296 -11.58 -8.84 4.75
C PHE A 296 -10.87 -7.47 4.65
N TYR A 297 -9.74 -7.26 5.31
CA TYR A 297 -8.96 -6.01 5.20
C TYR A 297 -7.85 -6.12 4.16
N GLY A 298 -7.49 -5.01 3.53
CA GLY A 298 -6.28 -4.87 2.74
C GLY A 298 -5.83 -3.43 2.66
N SER A 299 -4.56 -3.18 2.96
CA SER A 299 -4.01 -1.82 2.95
C SER A 299 -3.75 -1.34 1.52
N ALA A 300 -4.39 -0.22 1.14
CA ALA A 300 -4.13 0.42 -0.13
C ALA A 300 -2.70 0.92 -0.21
N SER A 301 -2.07 0.78 -1.37
CA SER A 301 -0.68 1.20 -1.56
C SER A 301 -0.43 1.75 -2.96
N ALA A 302 0.61 2.57 -3.05
CA ALA A 302 1.15 3.10 -4.29
C ALA A 302 2.62 2.70 -4.46
N SER A 303 3.05 2.62 -5.70
CA SER A 303 4.44 2.35 -6.08
C SER A 303 5.11 3.62 -6.57
N PHE A 304 6.44 3.68 -6.47
CA PHE A 304 7.17 4.72 -7.18
C PHE A 304 7.03 4.54 -8.71
N PRO A 305 6.86 5.63 -9.46
CA PRO A 305 7.00 5.61 -10.91
C PRO A 305 8.35 5.01 -11.32
N GLN A 306 8.34 4.11 -12.31
CA GLN A 306 9.54 3.50 -12.90
C GLN A 306 9.93 4.20 -14.20
#